data_AF-A0A085ZAI6-F1
#
_entry.id   AF-A0A085ZAI6-F1
#
_cell.length_a   1.000
_cell.length_b   1.000
_cell.length_c   1.000
_cell.angle_alpha   90.00
_cell.angle_beta   90.00
_cell.angle_gamma   90.00
#
_symmetry.space_group_name_H-M   'P 1'
#
loop_
_entity.id
_entity.type
_entity.pdbx_description
1 polymer ?
#
loop_
_entity_poly.entity_id
_entity_poly.type
_entity_poly.pdbx_seq_one_letter_code
_entity_poly.pdbx_strand_id
1 'polypeptide(L)'
;MEEIKNFIESFIKEEYACNKANYDFSISDGEYEEMRLKVESYFHNVNSDEYWRGLEEEDVQDLDIKMKDLYSKNVERAIPRTLFQIKQSQNPKVGEGLARWLVNDELFACYTSYTEDTGRELGYNKLFYVAQTNEGLKIIYDLTFGVKEPEWRHSHDLKINQVKDAGKLIAVEKYQAPEEANSLADYNAE
;
A
#
# COMPACT_ATOMS: atom_id res chain seq x y z
N MET A 1 -6.29 13.95 -11.09
CA MET A 1 -5.47 12.74 -11.31
C MET A 1 -4.02 12.97 -10.93
N GLU A 2 -3.34 13.98 -11.49
CA GLU A 2 -1.95 14.32 -11.14
C GLU A 2 -1.70 14.48 -9.62
N GLU A 3 -2.60 15.14 -8.89
CA GLU A 3 -2.52 15.24 -7.43
C GLU A 3 -2.54 13.87 -6.74
N ILE A 4 -3.40 12.96 -7.19
CA ILE A 4 -3.52 11.60 -6.65
C ILE A 4 -2.27 10.77 -6.95
N LYS A 5 -1.72 10.93 -8.16
CA LYS A 5 -0.47 10.30 -8.57
C LYS A 5 0.69 10.75 -7.66
N ASN A 6 0.85 12.06 -7.47
CA ASN A 6 1.90 12.60 -6.59
C ASN A 6 1.72 12.13 -5.13
N PHE A 7 0.47 12.04 -4.66
CA PHE A 7 0.17 11.51 -3.34
C PHE A 7 0.61 10.05 -3.19
N ILE A 8 0.20 9.17 -4.11
CA ILE A 8 0.53 7.74 -4.01
C ILE A 8 2.02 7.47 -4.27
N GLU A 9 2.67 8.21 -5.17
CA GLU A 9 4.12 8.10 -5.39
C GLU A 9 4.92 8.57 -4.15
N SER A 10 4.45 9.60 -3.45
CA SER A 10 5.04 10.04 -2.19
C SER A 10 4.88 8.95 -1.12
N PHE A 11 3.68 8.37 -0.98
CA PHE A 11 3.43 7.24 -0.09
C PHE A 11 4.39 6.07 -0.39
N ILE A 12 4.47 5.62 -1.64
CA ILE A 12 5.32 4.49 -2.07
C ILE A 12 6.79 4.72 -1.70
N LYS A 13 7.28 5.95 -1.88
CA LYS A 13 8.65 6.31 -1.54
C LYS A 13 8.91 6.21 -0.04
N GLU A 14 8.00 6.73 0.78
CA GLU A 14 8.14 6.68 2.24
C GLU A 14 7.94 5.26 2.79
N GLU A 15 6.99 4.49 2.24
CA GLU A 15 6.77 3.07 2.57
C GLU A 15 8.04 2.26 2.27
N TYR A 16 8.66 2.46 1.11
CA TYR A 16 9.90 1.78 0.74
C TYR A 16 11.03 2.08 1.73
N ALA A 17 11.20 3.35 2.11
CA ALA A 17 12.22 3.75 3.09
C ALA A 17 11.97 3.09 4.45
N CYS A 18 10.72 3.12 4.93
CA CYS A 18 10.32 2.49 6.20
C CYS A 18 10.52 0.96 6.18
N ASN A 19 10.13 0.30 5.08
CA ASN A 19 10.30 -1.15 4.91
C ASN A 19 11.77 -1.57 4.91
N LYS A 20 12.66 -0.77 4.32
CA LYS A 20 14.11 -1.02 4.39
C LYS A 20 14.65 -0.85 5.80
N ALA A 21 14.27 0.24 6.47
CA ALA A 21 14.69 0.52 7.83
C ALA A 21 14.27 -0.58 8.81
N ASN A 22 13.17 -1.29 8.53
CA ASN A 22 12.66 -2.39 9.36
C ASN A 22 13.66 -3.53 9.61
N TYR A 23 14.66 -3.68 8.74
CA TYR A 23 15.66 -4.74 8.79
C TYR A 23 17.10 -4.21 8.81
N ASP A 24 17.28 -2.89 8.89
CA ASP A 24 18.59 -2.24 8.87
C ASP A 24 19.09 -1.97 10.30
N PHE A 25 20.12 -2.72 10.70
CA PHE A 25 20.72 -2.61 12.04
C PHE A 25 21.36 -1.25 12.34
N SER A 26 21.56 -0.40 11.32
CA SER A 26 22.11 0.95 11.51
C SER A 26 21.06 2.00 11.88
N ILE A 27 19.77 1.64 11.85
CA ILE A 27 18.66 2.55 12.15
C ILE A 27 18.19 2.32 13.59
N SER A 28 18.18 3.39 14.39
CA SER A 28 17.69 3.35 15.77
C SER A 28 16.17 3.16 15.85
N ASP A 29 15.68 2.75 17.02
CA ASP A 29 14.24 2.63 17.33
C ASP A 29 13.49 3.95 17.06
N GLY A 30 14.07 5.07 17.49
CA GLY A 30 13.48 6.40 17.28
C GLY A 30 13.41 6.83 15.82
N GLU A 31 14.47 6.59 15.04
CA GLU A 31 14.47 6.92 13.60
C GLU A 31 13.43 6.12 12.82
N TYR A 32 13.27 4.84 13.14
CA TYR A 32 12.22 4.03 12.53
C TYR A 32 10.83 4.52 12.91
N GLU A 33 10.62 4.88 14.18
CA GLU A 33 9.32 5.38 14.63
C GLU A 33 8.91 6.66 13.88
N GLU A 34 9.84 7.57 13.61
CA GLU A 34 9.58 8.75 12.79
C GLU A 34 9.17 8.39 11.36
N MET A 35 9.84 7.40 10.74
CA MET A 35 9.48 6.90 9.41
C MET A 35 8.10 6.22 9.42
N ARG A 36 7.84 5.39 10.42
CA ARG A 36 6.57 4.67 10.61
C ARG A 36 5.40 5.64 10.73
N LEU A 37 5.50 6.63 11.62
CA LEU A 37 4.48 7.66 11.81
C LEU A 37 4.23 8.47 10.53
N LYS A 38 5.28 8.72 9.74
CA LYS A 38 5.16 9.40 8.45
C LYS A 38 4.38 8.55 7.44
N VAL A 39 4.65 7.23 7.36
CA VAL A 39 3.88 6.31 6.50
C VAL A 39 2.44 6.19 6.97
N GLU A 40 2.21 6.02 8.27
CA GLU A 40 0.87 5.97 8.86
C GLU A 40 0.05 7.22 8.56
N SER A 41 0.70 8.39 8.46
CA SER A 41 0.02 9.64 8.12
C SER A 41 -0.63 9.66 6.74
N TYR A 42 -0.30 8.74 5.83
CA TYR A 42 -1.01 8.60 4.55
C TYR A 42 -2.34 7.87 4.70
N PHE A 43 -2.49 7.03 5.72
CA PHE A 43 -3.71 6.31 5.98
C PHE A 43 -4.68 7.17 6.79
N HIS A 44 -5.96 6.89 6.57
CA HIS A 44 -6.98 7.36 7.50
C HIS A 44 -6.93 6.52 8.78
N ASN A 45 -7.09 7.16 9.94
CA ASN A 45 -6.94 6.58 11.28
C ASN A 45 -7.76 5.30 11.55
N VAL A 46 -8.79 5.02 10.75
CA VAL A 46 -9.59 3.79 10.89
C VAL A 46 -8.92 2.54 10.29
N ASN A 47 -7.82 2.72 9.56
CA ASN A 47 -7.03 1.67 8.90
C ASN A 47 -5.52 1.75 9.23
N SER A 48 -5.13 2.52 10.24
CA SER A 48 -3.73 2.65 10.64
C SER A 48 -3.30 1.43 11.46
N ASP A 49 -3.09 0.28 10.81
CA ASP A 49 -2.54 -0.92 11.45
C ASP A 49 -1.79 -1.78 10.42
N GLU A 50 -0.67 -1.30 9.85
CA GLU A 50 0.13 -2.16 8.94
C GLU A 50 1.67 -2.04 9.03
N TYR A 51 2.26 -1.26 9.95
CA TYR A 51 3.72 -1.17 10.06
C TYR A 51 4.21 -1.46 11.48
N TRP A 52 4.91 -2.58 11.65
CA TRP A 52 5.53 -3.01 12.92
C TRP A 52 7.03 -3.20 12.73
N ARG A 53 7.81 -2.86 13.77
CA ARG A 53 9.26 -3.04 13.75
C ARG A 53 9.62 -4.52 13.90
N GLY A 54 10.24 -5.11 12.88
CA GLY A 54 10.61 -6.51 12.84
C GLY A 54 11.82 -6.88 13.72
N LEU A 55 12.54 -5.88 14.24
CA LEU A 55 13.70 -6.06 15.11
C LEU A 55 14.03 -4.77 15.89
N GLU A 56 13.97 -4.80 17.22
CA GLU A 56 14.36 -3.66 18.06
C GLU A 56 15.88 -3.56 18.20
N GLU A 57 16.40 -2.36 18.49
CA GLU A 57 17.85 -2.13 18.61
C GLU A 57 18.51 -3.03 19.68
N GLU A 58 17.79 -3.30 20.78
CA GLU A 58 18.28 -4.16 21.86
C GLU A 58 18.46 -5.62 21.44
N ASP A 59 17.62 -6.12 20.54
CA ASP A 59 17.63 -7.52 20.09
C ASP A 59 18.78 -7.83 19.13
N VAL A 60 19.39 -6.81 18.50
CA VAL A 60 20.42 -6.98 17.46
C VAL A 60 21.65 -7.76 17.99
N GLN A 61 21.97 -7.61 19.28
CA GLN A 61 23.11 -8.27 19.89
C GLN A 61 22.91 -9.78 20.04
N ASP A 62 21.67 -10.21 20.22
CA ASP A 62 21.29 -11.61 20.44
C ASP A 62 21.11 -12.39 19.12
N LEU A 63 21.13 -11.69 17.98
CA LEU A 63 21.03 -12.33 16.67
C LEU A 63 22.28 -13.14 16.31
N ASP A 64 22.05 -14.40 15.92
CA ASP A 64 23.09 -15.23 15.32
C ASP A 64 23.47 -14.76 13.90
N ILE A 65 24.54 -15.33 13.35
CA ILE A 65 25.04 -14.98 12.01
C ILE A 65 23.99 -15.24 10.91
N LYS A 66 23.14 -16.28 11.06
CA LYS A 66 22.15 -16.63 10.06
C LYS A 66 21.00 -15.63 10.05
N MET A 67 20.56 -15.18 11.21
CA MET A 67 19.55 -14.12 11.33
C MET A 67 20.07 -12.81 10.79
N LYS A 68 21.33 -12.46 11.08
CA LYS A 68 21.96 -11.24 10.53
C LYS A 68 22.00 -11.25 9.00
N ASP A 69 22.37 -12.38 8.41
CA ASP A 69 22.35 -12.61 6.96
C ASP A 69 20.92 -12.54 6.38
N LEU A 70 19.92 -13.11 7.07
CA LEU A 70 18.52 -13.04 6.65
C LEU A 70 18.00 -11.60 6.59
N TYR A 71 18.24 -10.80 7.63
CA TYR A 71 17.81 -9.39 7.67
C TYR A 71 18.51 -8.56 6.59
N SER A 72 19.83 -8.75 6.39
CA SER A 72 20.55 -8.07 5.30
C SER A 72 19.96 -8.41 3.93
N LYS A 73 19.59 -9.68 3.68
CA LYS A 73 18.90 -10.08 2.45
C LYS A 73 17.51 -9.46 2.31
N ASN A 74 16.78 -9.25 3.40
CA ASN A 74 15.49 -8.57 3.35
C ASN A 74 15.65 -7.09 2.95
N VAL A 75 16.69 -6.41 3.45
CA VAL A 75 17.04 -5.03 3.02
C VAL A 75 17.35 -4.97 1.52
N GLU A 76 18.07 -5.97 1.00
CA GLU A 76 18.42 -6.05 -0.43
C GLU A 76 17.22 -6.38 -1.32
N ARG A 77 16.27 -7.17 -0.83
CA ARG A 77 15.04 -7.54 -1.56
C ARG A 77 13.97 -6.47 -1.54
N ALA A 78 14.01 -5.55 -0.57
CA ALA A 78 13.05 -4.47 -0.54
C ALA A 78 13.14 -3.64 -1.83
N ILE A 79 11.99 -3.41 -2.45
CA ILE A 79 11.84 -2.59 -3.66
C ILE A 79 10.66 -1.63 -3.47
N PRO A 80 10.68 -0.44 -4.09
CA PRO A 80 9.51 0.42 -4.12
C PRO A 80 8.42 -0.24 -4.95
N ARG A 81 7.15 -0.05 -4.55
CA ARG A 81 6.03 -0.47 -5.38
C ARG A 81 6.06 0.25 -6.73
N THR A 82 5.66 -0.43 -7.78
CA THR A 82 5.33 0.17 -9.07
C THR A 82 3.88 0.59 -9.06
N LEU A 83 3.58 1.84 -9.46
CA LEU A 83 2.22 2.30 -9.74
C LEU A 83 1.87 1.95 -11.19
N PHE A 84 0.85 1.11 -11.38
CA PHE A 84 0.46 0.67 -12.73
C PHE A 84 -0.60 1.58 -13.34
N GLN A 85 -1.68 1.83 -12.60
CA GLN A 85 -2.80 2.65 -13.03
C GLN A 85 -3.58 3.24 -11.85
N ILE A 86 -4.29 4.33 -12.11
CA ILE A 86 -5.28 4.91 -11.22
C ILE A 86 -6.64 4.92 -11.92
N LYS A 87 -7.64 4.32 -11.28
CA LYS A 87 -9.05 4.37 -11.71
C LYS A 87 -9.79 5.38 -10.84
N GLN A 88 -10.41 6.39 -11.43
CA GLN A 88 -11.29 7.34 -10.74
C GLN A 88 -12.74 6.92 -10.92
N SER A 89 -13.45 6.81 -9.80
CA SER A 89 -14.87 6.47 -9.77
C SER A 89 -15.67 7.52 -8.99
N GLN A 90 -16.97 7.57 -9.27
CA GLN A 90 -17.93 8.44 -8.58
C GLN A 90 -19.07 7.65 -7.92
N ASN A 91 -19.58 8.20 -6.83
CA ASN A 91 -20.65 7.64 -5.99
C ASN A 91 -20.30 6.25 -5.43
N PRO A 92 -19.18 6.11 -4.70
CA PRO A 92 -18.81 4.84 -4.09
C PRO A 92 -19.81 4.42 -3.01
N LYS A 93 -20.00 3.11 -2.81
CA LYS A 93 -20.67 2.58 -1.62
C LYS A 93 -19.60 2.10 -0.65
N VAL A 94 -19.49 2.80 0.46
CA VAL A 94 -18.55 2.48 1.53
C VAL A 94 -19.28 2.08 2.80
N GLY A 95 -18.58 1.45 3.74
CA GLY A 95 -19.11 1.21 5.08
C GLY A 95 -19.33 2.51 5.87
N GLU A 96 -20.21 2.46 6.87
CA GLU A 96 -20.60 3.62 7.70
C GLU A 96 -19.43 4.22 8.50
N GLY A 97 -18.37 3.43 8.72
CA GLY A 97 -17.10 3.90 9.29
C GLY A 97 -16.39 4.89 8.38
N LEU A 98 -16.34 4.61 7.07
CA LEU A 98 -15.69 5.47 6.07
C LEU A 98 -16.59 6.65 5.65
N ALA A 99 -17.89 6.39 5.44
CA ALA A 99 -18.82 7.37 4.84
C ALA A 99 -18.84 8.71 5.58
N ARG A 100 -18.68 8.71 6.90
CA ARG A 100 -18.74 9.92 7.74
C ARG A 100 -17.56 10.87 7.53
N TRP A 101 -16.48 10.41 6.90
CA TRP A 101 -15.22 11.17 6.76
C TRP A 101 -14.99 11.68 5.34
N LEU A 102 -15.68 11.10 4.35
CA LEU A 102 -15.56 11.51 2.95
C LEU A 102 -16.14 12.91 2.76
N VAL A 103 -15.39 13.76 2.05
CA VAL A 103 -15.80 15.15 1.76
C VAL A 103 -16.54 15.23 0.43
N ASN A 104 -16.35 14.26 -0.46
CA ASN A 104 -16.98 14.18 -1.76
C ASN A 104 -17.25 12.72 -2.15
N ASP A 105 -17.90 12.54 -3.30
CA ASP A 105 -18.27 11.23 -3.84
C ASP A 105 -17.22 10.69 -4.82
N GLU A 106 -15.95 11.08 -4.69
CA GLU A 106 -14.87 10.62 -5.56
C GLU A 106 -13.99 9.59 -4.86
N LEU A 107 -13.62 8.55 -5.61
CA LEU A 107 -12.75 7.49 -5.12
C LEU A 107 -11.70 7.15 -6.18
N PHE A 108 -10.46 6.99 -5.74
CA PHE A 108 -9.35 6.65 -6.62
C PHE A 108 -8.76 5.29 -6.23
N ALA A 109 -8.84 4.34 -7.15
CA ALA A 109 -8.28 3.00 -7.00
C ALA A 109 -6.87 2.97 -7.62
N CYS A 110 -5.83 2.92 -6.79
CA CYS A 110 -4.43 2.93 -7.18
C CYS A 110 -3.86 1.51 -7.18
N TYR A 111 -3.59 0.95 -8.36
CA TYR A 111 -3.08 -0.42 -8.52
C TYR A 111 -1.57 -0.42 -8.43
N THR A 112 -1.03 -1.21 -7.49
CA THR A 112 0.40 -1.23 -7.17
C THR A 112 0.99 -2.63 -7.07
N SER A 113 2.30 -2.72 -7.26
CA SER A 113 3.06 -3.98 -7.10
C SER A 113 3.35 -4.29 -5.63
N TYR A 114 4.00 -5.42 -5.41
CA TYR A 114 4.57 -5.84 -4.13
C TYR A 114 5.79 -4.98 -3.75
N THR A 115 6.23 -5.10 -2.49
CA THR A 115 7.36 -4.37 -1.88
C THR A 115 8.66 -5.19 -1.79
N GLU A 116 8.65 -6.42 -2.30
CA GLU A 116 9.80 -7.34 -2.23
C GLU A 116 10.09 -7.98 -3.58
N ASP A 117 11.34 -7.95 -4.01
CA ASP A 117 11.79 -8.72 -5.16
C ASP A 117 11.78 -10.22 -4.84
N THR A 118 10.76 -10.90 -5.37
CA THR A 118 10.58 -12.34 -5.25
C THR A 118 11.08 -13.11 -6.48
N GLY A 119 11.65 -12.43 -7.47
CA GLY A 119 12.01 -12.99 -8.78
C GLY A 119 10.81 -13.38 -9.65
N ARG A 120 9.61 -12.93 -9.28
CA ARG A 120 8.37 -13.15 -10.04
C ARG A 120 8.16 -12.01 -11.04
N GLU A 121 7.33 -12.28 -12.04
CA GLU A 121 6.86 -11.25 -12.98
C GLU A 121 6.15 -10.12 -12.23
N LEU A 122 6.40 -8.89 -12.68
CA LEU A 122 5.82 -7.72 -12.08
C LEU A 122 4.30 -7.69 -12.32
N GLY A 123 3.51 -7.60 -11.26
CA GLY A 123 2.05 -7.67 -11.34
C GLY A 123 1.35 -6.96 -10.19
N TYR A 124 0.02 -6.98 -10.21
CA TYR A 124 -0.80 -6.39 -9.15
C TYR A 124 -0.63 -7.15 -7.84
N ASN A 125 -0.49 -6.40 -6.75
CA ASN A 125 -0.40 -6.95 -5.40
C ASN A 125 -1.24 -6.18 -4.40
N LYS A 126 -1.21 -4.85 -4.41
CA LYS A 126 -2.04 -4.02 -3.52
C LYS A 126 -2.83 -3.02 -4.34
N LEU A 127 -4.10 -2.85 -3.97
CA LEU A 127 -4.99 -1.82 -4.48
C LEU A 127 -5.29 -0.86 -3.34
N PHE A 128 -4.85 0.38 -3.45
CA PHE A 128 -5.13 1.42 -2.47
C PHE A 128 -6.29 2.29 -2.93
N TYR A 129 -7.32 2.39 -2.10
CA TYR A 129 -8.41 3.33 -2.28
C TYR A 129 -8.07 4.65 -1.59
N VAL A 130 -7.95 5.69 -2.40
CA VAL A 130 -7.62 7.05 -1.97
C VAL A 130 -8.85 7.93 -2.13
N ALA A 131 -9.15 8.75 -1.14
CA ALA A 131 -10.26 9.71 -1.19
C ALA A 131 -9.95 11.00 -0.42
N GLN A 132 -10.67 12.06 -0.76
CA GLN A 132 -10.64 13.30 0.02
C GLN A 132 -11.43 13.11 1.32
N THR A 133 -10.75 13.28 2.44
CA THR A 133 -11.33 13.25 3.78
C THR A 133 -11.25 14.62 4.44
N ASN A 134 -11.87 14.76 5.61
CA ASN A 134 -11.68 15.93 6.48
C ASN A 134 -10.24 16.09 7.01
N GLU A 135 -9.41 15.04 6.94
CA GLU A 135 -7.98 15.06 7.29
C GLU A 135 -7.07 15.36 6.08
N GLY A 136 -7.65 15.65 4.91
CA GLY A 136 -6.93 15.74 3.65
C GLY A 136 -7.09 14.49 2.79
N LEU A 137 -6.24 14.36 1.77
CA LEU A 137 -6.19 13.18 0.93
C LEU A 137 -5.61 12.00 1.71
N LYS A 138 -6.32 10.88 1.75
CA LYS A 138 -5.95 9.70 2.57
C LYS A 138 -6.16 8.41 1.81
N ILE A 139 -5.34 7.40 2.11
CA ILE A 139 -5.66 6.00 1.85
C ILE A 139 -6.73 5.59 2.86
N ILE A 140 -7.95 5.40 2.37
CA ILE A 140 -9.12 5.10 3.20
C ILE A 140 -9.44 3.62 3.26
N TYR A 141 -8.79 2.81 2.42
CA TYR A 141 -8.98 1.37 2.35
C TYR A 141 -7.96 0.73 1.41
N ASP A 142 -7.67 -0.55 1.58
CA ASP A 142 -6.79 -1.30 0.69
C ASP A 142 -7.26 -2.76 0.51
N LEU A 143 -6.88 -3.35 -0.63
CA LEU A 143 -7.04 -4.77 -0.92
C LEU A 143 -5.69 -5.37 -1.27
N THR A 144 -5.48 -6.63 -0.90
CA THR A 144 -4.31 -7.42 -1.29
C THR A 144 -4.71 -8.51 -2.28
N PHE A 145 -3.97 -8.66 -3.37
CA PHE A 145 -4.17 -9.75 -4.32
C PHE A 145 -3.45 -11.01 -3.84
N GLY A 146 -4.21 -12.10 -3.68
CA GLY A 146 -3.66 -13.39 -3.26
C GLY A 146 -2.80 -14.04 -4.34
N VAL A 147 -1.58 -14.45 -3.99
CA VAL A 147 -0.70 -15.14 -4.95
C VAL A 147 -1.11 -16.61 -5.14
N LYS A 148 -1.53 -17.29 -4.06
CA LYS A 148 -1.93 -18.71 -4.11
C LYS A 148 -3.34 -18.90 -4.66
N GLU A 149 -4.21 -17.96 -4.33
CA GLU A 149 -5.61 -17.91 -4.72
C GLU A 149 -5.81 -16.53 -5.35
N PRO A 150 -5.91 -16.43 -6.69
CA PRO A 150 -5.82 -15.18 -7.45
C PRO A 150 -7.12 -14.38 -7.33
N GLU A 151 -7.31 -13.80 -6.15
CA GLU A 151 -8.46 -12.98 -5.80
C GLU A 151 -8.03 -11.79 -4.94
N TRP A 152 -8.81 -10.70 -5.04
CA TRP A 152 -8.66 -9.55 -4.17
C TRP A 152 -9.23 -9.86 -2.79
N ARG A 153 -8.44 -9.58 -1.75
CA ARG A 153 -8.77 -9.83 -0.35
C ARG A 153 -8.79 -8.54 0.43
N HIS A 154 -9.79 -8.41 1.28
CA HIS A 154 -9.92 -7.33 2.22
C HIS A 154 -8.77 -7.37 3.25
N SER A 155 -8.13 -6.23 3.56
CA SER A 155 -7.09 -6.16 4.59
C SER A 155 -7.60 -6.47 6.00
N HIS A 156 -8.90 -6.28 6.24
CA HIS A 156 -9.57 -6.60 7.50
C HIS A 156 -11.02 -7.03 7.29
N ASP A 157 -11.62 -7.71 8.28
CA ASP A 157 -13.02 -8.18 8.24
C ASP A 157 -14.07 -7.14 8.67
N LEU A 158 -13.64 -5.97 9.17
CA LEU A 158 -14.52 -4.90 9.63
C LEU A 158 -15.28 -4.22 8.48
N LYS A 159 -16.43 -4.79 8.08
CA LYS A 159 -17.29 -4.31 6.97
C LYS A 159 -17.70 -2.84 7.04
N ILE A 160 -17.69 -2.24 8.23
CA ILE A 160 -17.98 -0.81 8.42
C ILE A 160 -16.85 0.09 7.89
N ASN A 161 -15.63 -0.42 7.75
CA ASN A 161 -14.45 0.31 7.29
C ASN A 161 -13.99 -0.12 5.88
N GLN A 162 -14.85 -0.80 5.11
CA GLN A 162 -14.50 -1.29 3.77
C GLN A 162 -15.14 -0.44 2.66
N VAL A 163 -14.47 -0.34 1.52
CA VAL A 163 -15.10 0.00 0.24
C VAL A 163 -15.84 -1.24 -0.26
N LYS A 164 -17.16 -1.14 -0.42
CA LYS A 164 -18.03 -2.26 -0.87
C LYS A 164 -18.22 -2.24 -2.38
N ASP A 165 -18.25 -1.05 -2.96
CA ASP A 165 -18.45 -0.79 -4.38
C ASP A 165 -17.74 0.53 -4.70
N ALA A 166 -16.81 0.54 -5.64
CA ALA A 166 -16.08 1.74 -6.01
C ALA A 166 -16.97 2.78 -6.72
N GLY A 167 -18.15 2.38 -7.18
CA GLY A 167 -19.09 3.24 -7.90
C GLY A 167 -18.87 3.23 -9.41
N LYS A 168 -19.31 4.28 -10.08
CA LYS A 168 -19.23 4.40 -11.53
C LYS A 168 -17.83 4.87 -11.94
N LEU A 169 -17.14 4.09 -12.77
CA LEU A 169 -15.87 4.49 -13.37
C LEU A 169 -16.05 5.72 -14.26
N ILE A 170 -15.18 6.72 -14.08
CA ILE A 170 -15.20 7.99 -14.82
C ILE A 170 -13.93 8.18 -15.63
N ALA A 171 -12.77 7.77 -15.11
CA ALA A 171 -11.49 7.92 -15.80
C ALA A 171 -10.50 6.82 -15.39
N VAL A 172 -9.59 6.50 -16.29
CA VAL A 172 -8.45 5.60 -16.06
C VAL A 172 -7.19 6.29 -16.56
N GLU A 173 -6.18 6.36 -15.71
CA GLU A 173 -4.84 6.81 -16.08
C GLU A 173 -3.86 5.65 -15.90
N LYS A 174 -3.12 5.34 -16.96
CA LYS A 174 -2.23 4.18 -17.10
C LYS A 174 -0.78 4.64 -17.18
N TYR A 175 0.11 3.99 -16.45
CA TYR A 175 1.52 4.39 -16.32
C TYR A 175 2.46 3.31 -16.83
N GLN A 176 2.57 2.21 -16.10
CA GLN A 176 3.40 1.06 -16.44
C GLN A 176 2.51 -0.16 -16.59
N ALA A 177 2.69 -0.89 -17.68
CA ALA A 177 2.00 -2.16 -17.86
C ALA A 177 2.63 -3.23 -16.95
N PRO A 178 1.82 -4.06 -16.26
CA PRO A 178 2.34 -5.24 -15.58
C PRO A 178 2.81 -6.29 -16.60
N GLU A 179 3.69 -7.18 -16.16
CA GLU A 179 4.22 -8.31 -16.92
C GLU A 179 3.36 -9.56 -16.72
N GLU A 180 2.85 -9.77 -15.50
CA GLU A 180 2.03 -10.93 -15.15
C GLU A 180 0.71 -10.94 -15.94
N ALA A 181 0.41 -12.07 -16.57
CA ALA A 181 -0.62 -12.17 -17.60
C ALA A 181 -2.04 -11.74 -17.13
N ASN A 182 -2.46 -12.10 -15.92
CA ASN A 182 -3.79 -11.72 -15.42
C ASN A 182 -3.87 -10.22 -15.12
N SER A 183 -2.83 -9.67 -14.49
CA SER A 183 -2.69 -8.24 -14.23
C SER A 183 -2.67 -7.45 -15.54
N LEU A 184 -2.00 -7.96 -16.58
CA LEU A 184 -1.95 -7.34 -17.90
C LEU A 184 -3.31 -7.40 -18.61
N ALA A 185 -4.06 -8.48 -18.46
CA ALA A 185 -5.41 -8.58 -18.98
C ALA A 185 -6.35 -7.55 -18.33
N ASP A 186 -6.34 -7.43 -17.00
CA ASP A 186 -7.13 -6.42 -16.28
C ASP A 186 -6.69 -4.99 -16.64
N TYR A 187 -5.37 -4.75 -16.71
CA TYR A 187 -4.82 -3.48 -17.18
C TYR A 187 -5.32 -3.09 -18.57
N ASN A 188 -5.53 -4.04 -19.48
CA ASN A 188 -5.95 -3.77 -20.87
C ASN A 188 -7.47 -3.74 -21.08
N ALA A 189 -8.27 -4.24 -20.13
CA ALA A 189 -9.72 -4.39 -20.30
C ALA A 189 -10.52 -3.07 -20.24
N GLU A 190 -9.86 -1.97 -19.87
CA GLU A 190 -10.46 -0.66 -19.55
C GLU A 190 -9.84 0.47 -20.38
#